data_AF-A0A7Y3ELU8-F1
#
_entry.id   AF-A0A7Y3ELU8-F1
#
_cell.length_a   1.000
_cell.length_b   1.000
_cell.length_c   1.000
_cell.angle_alpha   90.00
_cell.angle_beta   90.00
_cell.angle_gamma   90.00
#
_symmetry.space_group_name_H-M   'P 1'
#
loop_
_entity.id
_entity.type
_entity.pdbx_description
1 polymer ?
#
loop_
_entity_poly.entity_id
_entity_poly.type
_entity_poly.pdbx_seq_one_letter_code
_entity_poly.pdbx_strand_id
1 'polypeptide(L)'
;MPKMDDAQAGCTTESENSLADYEKPGYALHSFVEDFILTDTGSVPKVKTKMDPSDIKSNILVRSGIGRHHYKVAPGLYGVGNPDKASEVLVTANFKLSFDHLRRELENINAWILVLDTRGVNVWCAAGKGTFSTQELVKRIKLCNLEKVVDHKRVIVPQLGATGVAARTVKKESGFRVVYGPVRAKDIPAFLENNRKADKKMRMVTFTFMERLILTPVEFNMVIKPALIASVVLILLSGFGPGIFSFSSAFGRGLV
;
A
#
# COMPACT_ATOMS: atom_id res chain seq x y z
N MET A 1 50.80 -34.64 4.22
CA MET A 1 50.42 -33.22 3.98
C MET A 1 48.99 -33.06 4.50
N PRO A 2 48.78 -32.33 5.61
CA PRO A 2 47.50 -32.30 6.32
C PRO A 2 46.51 -31.29 5.73
N LYS A 3 45.23 -31.52 6.03
CA LYS A 3 44.05 -30.76 5.65
C LYS A 3 44.05 -29.35 6.25
N MET A 4 43.46 -28.40 5.53
CA MET A 4 43.30 -27.01 5.94
C MET A 4 41.89 -26.85 6.50
N ASP A 5 41.82 -26.65 7.82
CA ASP A 5 40.59 -26.46 8.59
C ASP A 5 40.07 -25.02 8.51
N ASP A 6 38.75 -24.93 8.62
CA ASP A 6 37.91 -23.75 8.72
C ASP A 6 38.31 -22.83 9.89
N ALA A 7 38.43 -21.53 9.60
CA ALA A 7 38.39 -20.47 10.60
C ALA A 7 37.17 -19.59 10.34
N GLN A 8 36.01 -20.01 10.85
CA GLN A 8 34.84 -19.14 10.99
C GLN A 8 35.05 -18.23 12.21
N ALA A 9 35.35 -16.97 11.93
CA ALA A 9 35.27 -15.89 12.90
C ALA A 9 33.79 -15.66 13.25
N GLY A 10 33.44 -15.94 14.51
CA GLY A 10 32.14 -15.61 15.07
C GLY A 10 31.95 -14.10 15.15
N CYS A 11 30.85 -13.61 14.57
CA CYS A 11 30.26 -12.34 14.94
C CYS A 11 28.82 -12.62 15.38
N THR A 12 28.53 -12.17 16.59
CA THR A 12 27.36 -12.43 17.42
C THR A 12 26.05 -12.05 16.73
N THR A 13 25.08 -12.95 16.79
CA THR A 13 23.69 -12.74 16.37
C THR A 13 22.98 -11.77 17.34
N GLU A 14 22.99 -10.48 17.03
CA GLU A 14 22.14 -9.49 17.69
C GLU A 14 20.94 -9.13 16.80
N SER A 15 19.78 -9.68 17.18
CA SER A 15 18.41 -9.18 16.95
C SER A 15 18.05 -8.53 15.60
N GLU A 16 17.92 -9.31 14.52
CA GLU A 16 17.25 -8.87 13.28
C GLU A 16 15.70 -8.76 13.37
N ASN A 17 15.13 -8.85 14.57
CA ASN A 17 13.68 -8.97 14.77
C ASN A 17 12.99 -7.73 15.37
N SER A 18 13.68 -6.59 15.45
CA SER A 18 13.07 -5.32 15.85
C SER A 18 12.98 -4.38 14.64
N LEU A 19 11.78 -3.86 14.38
CA LEU A 19 11.63 -2.76 13.41
C LEU A 19 12.44 -1.57 13.90
N ALA A 20 13.16 -0.89 13.00
CA ALA A 20 13.78 0.38 13.33
C ALA A 20 12.71 1.33 13.87
N ASP A 21 13.01 2.12 14.90
CA ASP A 21 12.00 2.86 15.66
C ASP A 21 11.15 3.80 14.79
N TYR A 22 11.74 4.37 13.73
CA TYR A 22 11.06 5.24 12.78
C TYR A 22 10.09 4.51 11.82
N GLU A 23 10.16 3.19 11.72
CA GLU A 23 9.28 2.37 10.89
C GLU A 23 8.08 1.81 11.68
N LYS A 24 8.00 2.08 12.98
CA LYS A 24 6.91 1.59 13.85
C LYS A 24 5.66 2.46 13.69
N PRO A 25 4.46 1.85 13.56
CA PRO A 25 3.19 2.55 13.69
C PRO A 25 3.16 3.37 14.99
N GLY A 26 2.80 4.65 14.90
CA GLY A 26 2.72 5.55 16.05
C GLY A 26 4.01 6.32 16.38
N TYR A 27 5.13 6.06 15.70
CA TYR A 27 6.34 6.88 15.85
C TYR A 27 6.14 8.33 15.37
N ALA A 28 5.52 8.50 14.20
CA ALA A 28 5.04 9.78 13.74
C ALA A 28 3.54 9.92 14.04
N LEU A 29 3.17 10.96 14.79
CA LEU A 29 1.78 11.30 15.05
C LEU A 29 1.16 11.88 13.78
N HIS A 30 0.51 11.01 13.01
CA HIS A 30 -0.28 11.43 11.87
C HIS A 30 -1.67 11.89 12.32
N SER A 31 -2.27 12.84 11.59
CA SER A 31 -3.59 13.40 11.94
C SER A 31 -4.70 12.35 12.00
N PHE A 32 -4.55 11.23 11.29
CA PHE A 32 -5.52 10.14 11.29
C PHE A 32 -5.43 9.21 12.51
N VAL A 33 -4.39 9.33 13.34
CA VAL A 33 -4.27 8.57 14.60
C VAL A 33 -5.03 9.33 15.68
N GLU A 34 -6.00 8.68 16.32
CA GLU A 34 -6.83 9.30 17.38
C GLU A 34 -6.35 8.95 18.79
N ASP A 35 -5.89 7.73 18.99
CA ASP A 35 -5.51 7.21 20.30
C ASP A 35 -4.61 5.97 20.12
N PHE A 36 -4.31 5.28 21.21
CA PHE A 36 -3.59 4.03 21.21
C PHE A 36 -4.32 2.96 22.01
N ILE A 37 -4.40 1.75 21.46
CA ILE A 37 -4.98 0.57 22.09
C ILE A 37 -3.84 -0.21 22.73
N LEU A 38 -3.95 -0.49 24.02
CA LEU A 38 -3.02 -1.39 24.71
C LEU A 38 -3.37 -2.83 24.37
N THR A 39 -2.40 -3.56 23.82
CA THR A 39 -2.49 -5.00 23.58
C THR A 39 -1.39 -5.73 24.35
N ASP A 40 -1.50 -7.06 24.41
CA ASP A 40 -0.48 -7.94 25.00
C ASP A 40 0.88 -7.83 24.28
N THR A 41 0.93 -7.16 23.12
CA THR A 41 2.14 -6.97 22.30
C THR A 41 2.67 -5.53 22.33
N GLY A 42 2.02 -4.63 23.06
CA GLY A 42 2.38 -3.22 23.17
C GLY A 42 1.26 -2.27 22.75
N SER A 43 1.62 -1.01 22.55
CA SER A 43 0.70 0.04 22.17
C SER A 43 0.47 0.03 20.65
N VAL A 44 -0.79 -0.09 20.21
CA VAL A 44 -1.18 -0.12 18.80
C VAL A 44 -1.95 1.15 18.46
N PRO A 45 -1.56 1.93 17.44
CA PRO A 45 -2.28 3.15 17.08
C PRO A 45 -3.71 2.85 16.61
N LYS A 46 -4.66 3.56 17.21
CA LYS A 46 -6.07 3.59 16.83
C LYS A 46 -6.28 4.69 15.82
N VAL A 47 -6.93 4.38 14.69
CA VAL A 47 -7.08 5.31 13.56
C VAL A 47 -8.52 5.66 13.27
N LYS A 48 -8.74 6.93 12.92
CA LYS A 48 -10.04 7.47 12.53
C LYS A 48 -10.53 6.85 11.23
N THR A 49 -11.82 6.55 11.17
CA THR A 49 -12.51 6.16 9.92
C THR A 49 -12.88 7.38 9.10
N LYS A 50 -13.29 8.46 9.76
CA LYS A 50 -13.59 9.74 9.12
C LYS A 50 -12.32 10.37 8.57
N MET A 51 -12.44 10.91 7.36
CA MET A 51 -11.34 11.52 6.64
C MET A 51 -11.20 12.98 7.05
N ASP A 52 -9.99 13.39 7.44
CA ASP A 52 -9.73 14.81 7.68
C ASP A 52 -9.68 15.57 6.33
N PRO A 53 -9.97 16.88 6.31
CA PRO A 53 -9.82 17.69 5.09
C PRO A 53 -8.42 17.60 4.46
N SER A 54 -7.39 17.46 5.30
CA SER A 54 -6.00 17.23 4.88
C SER A 54 -5.82 15.90 4.15
N ASP A 55 -6.48 14.83 4.60
CA ASP A 55 -6.48 13.54 3.94
C ASP A 55 -7.17 13.62 2.57
N ILE A 56 -8.33 14.29 2.51
CA ILE A 56 -9.09 14.46 1.25
C ILE A 56 -8.24 15.22 0.24
N LYS A 57 -7.65 16.35 0.63
CA LYS A 57 -6.75 17.14 -0.22
C LYS A 57 -5.56 16.30 -0.71
N SER A 58 -4.91 15.59 0.19
CA SER A 58 -3.76 14.74 -0.15
C SER A 58 -4.14 13.61 -1.10
N ASN A 59 -5.31 13.00 -0.91
CA ASN A 59 -5.81 11.96 -1.80
C ASN A 59 -6.08 12.49 -3.21
N ILE A 60 -6.62 13.70 -3.35
CA ILE A 60 -6.84 14.34 -4.66
C ILE A 60 -5.50 14.62 -5.36
N LEU A 61 -4.52 15.18 -4.62
CA LEU A 61 -3.19 15.47 -5.16
C LEU A 61 -2.48 14.19 -5.63
N VAL A 62 -2.50 13.14 -4.81
CA VAL A 62 -1.84 11.86 -5.12
C VAL A 62 -2.50 11.13 -6.29
N ARG A 63 -3.83 11.28 -6.45
CA ARG A 63 -4.56 10.78 -7.64
C ARG A 63 -4.21 11.55 -8.91
N SER A 64 -3.76 12.79 -8.78
CA SER A 64 -3.22 13.60 -9.87
C SER A 64 -1.70 13.39 -10.07
N GLY A 65 -1.08 12.45 -9.36
CA GLY A 65 0.36 12.15 -9.45
C GLY A 65 1.27 13.06 -8.61
N ILE A 66 0.73 14.03 -7.88
CA ILE A 66 1.53 14.96 -7.06
C ILE A 66 1.83 14.33 -5.70
N GLY A 67 3.10 14.29 -5.29
CA GLY A 67 3.53 13.76 -3.99
C GLY A 67 3.39 12.23 -3.82
N ARG A 68 3.01 11.51 -4.89
CA ARG A 68 2.67 10.08 -4.85
C ARG A 68 3.79 9.18 -4.32
N HIS A 69 5.05 9.46 -4.68
CA HIS A 69 6.19 8.59 -4.36
C HIS A 69 6.50 8.50 -2.85
N HIS A 70 6.05 9.49 -2.07
CA HIS A 70 6.29 9.57 -0.63
C HIS A 70 5.02 9.41 0.20
N TYR A 71 3.87 9.08 -0.43
CA TYR A 71 2.59 8.99 0.25
C TYR A 71 2.40 7.62 0.92
N LYS A 72 3.02 7.44 2.08
CA LYS A 72 3.12 6.17 2.80
C LYS A 72 2.65 6.27 4.25
N VAL A 73 2.29 5.13 4.83
CA VAL A 73 2.11 4.94 6.28
C VAL A 73 3.15 3.93 6.79
N ALA A 74 3.45 3.96 8.08
CA ALA A 74 4.36 2.98 8.67
C ALA A 74 3.76 1.56 8.57
N PRO A 75 4.49 0.54 8.09
CA PRO A 75 4.00 -0.84 8.08
C PRO A 75 3.82 -1.40 9.49
N GLY A 76 2.77 -2.19 9.71
CA GLY A 76 2.48 -2.79 11.01
C GLY A 76 1.00 -2.84 11.32
N LEU A 77 0.66 -2.97 12.60
CA LEU A 77 -0.70 -3.13 13.07
C LEU A 77 -1.33 -1.78 13.45
N TYR A 78 -2.59 -1.60 13.09
CA TYR A 78 -3.43 -0.46 13.46
C TYR A 78 -4.80 -0.97 13.91
N GLY A 79 -5.46 -0.27 14.82
CA GLY A 79 -6.82 -0.57 15.25
C GLY A 79 -7.84 0.43 14.71
N VAL A 80 -9.05 -0.03 14.43
CA VAL A 80 -10.21 0.82 14.10
C VAL A 80 -11.35 0.51 15.06
N GLY A 81 -12.00 1.54 15.59
CA GLY A 81 -13.04 1.40 16.60
C GLY A 81 -12.44 0.92 17.93
N ASN A 82 -13.07 -0.09 18.54
CA ASN A 82 -12.57 -0.76 19.74
C ASN A 82 -12.36 -2.25 19.42
N PRO A 83 -11.28 -2.60 18.68
CA PRO A 83 -11.03 -3.98 18.32
C PRO A 83 -10.59 -4.79 19.53
N ASP A 84 -11.09 -6.03 19.57
CA ASP A 84 -10.82 -7.03 20.61
C ASP A 84 -10.12 -8.26 19.99
N LYS A 85 -9.98 -9.33 20.80
CA LYS A 85 -9.35 -10.58 20.35
C LYS A 85 -10.18 -11.37 19.33
N ALA A 86 -11.47 -11.07 19.18
CA ALA A 86 -12.36 -11.69 18.20
C ALA A 86 -12.46 -10.89 16.89
N SER A 87 -11.99 -9.65 16.90
CA SER A 87 -12.07 -8.71 15.78
C SER A 87 -11.20 -9.16 14.59
N GLU A 88 -11.74 -8.99 13.38
CA GLU A 88 -11.07 -9.46 12.18
C GLU A 88 -9.82 -8.65 11.84
N VAL A 89 -8.87 -9.31 11.18
CA VAL A 89 -7.62 -8.69 10.72
C VAL A 89 -7.67 -8.48 9.21
N LEU A 90 -7.75 -7.22 8.79
CA LEU A 90 -7.81 -6.77 7.40
C LEU A 90 -6.43 -6.37 6.91
N VAL A 91 -5.94 -6.97 5.83
CA VAL A 91 -4.60 -6.70 5.29
C VAL A 91 -4.65 -5.62 4.21
N THR A 92 -3.71 -4.69 4.23
CA THR A 92 -3.55 -3.68 3.17
C THR A 92 -2.08 -3.34 2.91
N ALA A 93 -1.84 -2.49 1.92
CA ALA A 93 -0.52 -2.00 1.53
C ALA A 93 -0.18 -0.69 2.26
N ASN A 94 1.11 -0.41 2.50
CA ASN A 94 1.55 0.84 3.13
C ASN A 94 1.49 2.08 2.24
N PHE A 95 0.95 1.98 1.02
CA PHE A 95 0.55 3.15 0.25
C PHE A 95 -0.65 3.81 0.92
N LYS A 96 -0.48 5.03 1.45
CA LYS A 96 -1.47 5.69 2.32
C LYS A 96 -2.84 5.81 1.68
N LEU A 97 -2.93 5.97 0.36
CA LEU A 97 -4.22 5.99 -0.35
C LEU A 97 -4.96 4.64 -0.25
N SER A 98 -4.26 3.50 -0.30
CA SER A 98 -4.86 2.17 -0.11
C SER A 98 -5.35 1.99 1.34
N PHE A 99 -4.55 2.47 2.29
CA PHE A 99 -4.90 2.47 3.71
C PHE A 99 -6.12 3.35 4.00
N ASP A 100 -6.17 4.56 3.46
CA ASP A 100 -7.30 5.48 3.59
C ASP A 100 -8.58 4.91 2.96
N HIS A 101 -8.48 4.28 1.80
CA HIS A 101 -9.61 3.58 1.17
C HIS A 101 -10.14 2.43 2.02
N LEU A 102 -9.29 1.75 2.80
CA LEU A 102 -9.73 0.71 3.72
C LEU A 102 -10.39 1.31 4.95
N ARG A 103 -9.68 2.16 5.71
CA ARG A 103 -10.14 2.65 7.02
C ARG A 103 -11.46 3.40 6.94
N ARG A 104 -11.73 4.12 5.84
CA ARG A 104 -12.97 4.88 5.67
C ARG A 104 -14.21 4.00 5.60
N GLU A 105 -14.06 2.78 5.10
CA GLU A 105 -15.17 1.82 4.94
C GLU A 105 -15.39 0.97 6.20
N LEU A 106 -14.66 1.27 7.29
CA LEU A 106 -14.74 0.59 8.58
C LEU A 106 -15.49 1.42 9.64
N GLU A 107 -16.28 2.41 9.22
CA GLU A 107 -17.15 3.12 10.15
C GLU A 107 -18.11 2.14 10.83
N ASN A 108 -18.16 2.19 12.17
CA ASN A 108 -18.91 1.26 13.03
C ASN A 108 -18.42 -0.21 12.99
N ILE A 109 -17.20 -0.46 12.50
CA ILE A 109 -16.60 -1.80 12.50
C ILE A 109 -15.36 -1.79 13.40
N ASN A 110 -15.34 -2.71 14.36
CA ASN A 110 -14.16 -2.98 15.19
C ASN A 110 -13.26 -3.98 14.44
N ALA A 111 -12.08 -3.53 14.01
CA ALA A 111 -11.18 -4.37 13.23
C ALA A 111 -9.71 -3.96 13.43
N TRP A 112 -8.84 -4.94 13.22
CA TRP A 112 -7.40 -4.72 13.09
C TRP A 112 -7.04 -4.53 11.62
N ILE A 113 -6.17 -3.56 11.32
CA ILE A 113 -5.59 -3.36 10.00
C ILE A 113 -4.12 -3.75 10.05
N LEU A 114 -3.74 -4.79 9.30
CA LEU A 114 -2.35 -5.19 9.12
C LEU A 114 -1.80 -4.59 7.82
N VAL A 115 -0.92 -3.61 7.96
CA VAL A 115 -0.31 -2.88 6.85
C VAL A 115 1.02 -3.54 6.47
N LEU A 116 1.12 -4.03 5.24
CA LEU A 116 2.34 -4.62 4.67
C LEU A 116 3.25 -3.54 4.09
N ASP A 117 4.57 -3.75 4.15
CA ASP A 117 5.52 -2.86 3.47
C ASP A 117 5.57 -3.15 1.97
N THR A 118 4.87 -2.31 1.21
CA THR A 118 4.87 -2.37 -0.25
C THR A 118 5.68 -1.23 -0.87
N ARG A 119 6.55 -0.58 -0.09
CA ARG A 119 7.33 0.59 -0.49
C ARG A 119 6.47 1.73 -1.03
N GLY A 120 5.23 1.86 -0.58
CA GLY A 120 4.28 2.88 -1.05
C GLY A 120 3.61 2.55 -2.39
N VAL A 121 3.53 1.27 -2.75
CA VAL A 121 2.80 0.81 -3.94
C VAL A 121 1.45 0.24 -3.53
N ASN A 122 0.39 0.49 -4.32
CA ASN A 122 -0.94 -0.06 -4.04
C ASN A 122 -0.95 -1.60 -4.06
N VAL A 123 -2.00 -2.22 -3.50
CA VAL A 123 -2.11 -3.69 -3.36
C VAL A 123 -1.88 -4.44 -4.68
N TRP A 124 -2.58 -4.08 -5.76
CA TRP A 124 -2.52 -4.83 -7.02
C TRP A 124 -1.15 -4.76 -7.68
N CYS A 125 -0.60 -3.54 -7.84
CA CYS A 125 0.72 -3.36 -8.43
C CYS A 125 1.81 -3.96 -7.54
N ALA A 126 1.67 -3.87 -6.22
CA ALA A 126 2.63 -4.43 -5.28
C ALA A 126 2.62 -5.95 -5.28
N ALA A 127 1.45 -6.58 -5.46
CA ALA A 127 1.32 -8.02 -5.58
C ALA A 127 1.98 -8.53 -6.86
N GLY A 128 1.73 -7.87 -8.00
CA GLY A 128 2.40 -8.19 -9.26
C GLY A 128 3.93 -7.97 -9.23
N LYS A 129 4.41 -6.99 -8.44
CA LYS A 129 5.84 -6.71 -8.26
C LYS A 129 6.50 -7.56 -7.15
N GLY A 130 5.74 -8.36 -6.39
CA GLY A 130 6.27 -9.21 -5.32
C GLY A 130 6.57 -8.51 -3.98
N THR A 131 6.12 -7.27 -3.77
CA THR A 131 6.27 -6.57 -2.47
C THR A 131 5.06 -6.77 -1.55
N PHE A 132 3.85 -6.86 -2.11
CA PHE A 132 2.70 -7.41 -1.39
C PHE A 132 2.73 -8.93 -1.55
N SER A 133 3.54 -9.59 -0.73
CA SER A 133 3.89 -11.00 -0.92
C SER A 133 3.60 -11.89 0.28
N THR A 134 3.65 -13.20 0.05
CA THR A 134 3.59 -14.23 1.10
C THR A 134 4.61 -13.97 2.20
N GLN A 135 5.85 -13.70 1.82
CA GLN A 135 6.98 -13.50 2.72
C GLN A 135 6.75 -12.27 3.59
N GLU A 136 6.33 -11.16 2.98
CA GLU A 136 6.04 -9.93 3.71
C GLU A 136 4.84 -10.10 4.65
N LEU A 137 3.78 -10.78 4.21
CA LEU A 137 2.63 -11.06 5.08
C LEU A 137 3.02 -11.91 6.29
N VAL A 138 3.75 -13.01 6.08
CA VAL A 138 4.24 -13.88 7.17
C VAL A 138 5.16 -13.10 8.10
N LYS A 139 6.07 -12.30 7.56
CA LYS A 139 6.95 -11.42 8.33
C LYS A 139 6.15 -10.48 9.22
N ARG A 140 5.13 -9.80 8.68
CA ARG A 140 4.31 -8.85 9.44
C ARG A 140 3.45 -9.52 10.51
N ILE A 141 2.89 -10.69 10.23
CA ILE A 141 2.17 -11.50 11.22
C ILE A 141 3.07 -11.81 12.43
N LYS A 142 4.32 -12.23 12.18
CA LYS A 142 5.30 -12.55 13.22
C LYS A 142 5.76 -11.31 13.98
N LEU A 143 6.16 -10.25 13.28
CA LEU A 143 6.63 -9.01 13.91
C LEU A 143 5.56 -8.34 14.78
N CYS A 144 4.29 -8.40 14.37
CA CYS A 144 3.19 -7.86 15.17
C CYS A 144 2.71 -8.83 16.25
N ASN A 145 3.32 -10.02 16.38
CA ASN A 145 2.89 -11.08 17.30
C ASN A 145 1.37 -11.31 17.25
N LEU A 146 0.80 -11.40 16.04
CA LEU A 146 -0.65 -11.34 15.83
C LEU A 146 -1.42 -12.44 16.58
N GLU A 147 -0.77 -13.56 16.87
CA GLU A 147 -1.31 -14.66 17.68
C GLU A 147 -1.60 -14.30 19.15
N LYS A 148 -1.02 -13.21 19.66
CA LYS A 148 -1.32 -12.65 21.00
C LYS A 148 -2.38 -11.55 20.94
N VAL A 149 -2.63 -10.99 19.76
CA VAL A 149 -3.58 -9.90 19.54
C VAL A 149 -4.99 -10.44 19.29
N VAL A 150 -5.11 -11.55 18.57
CA VAL A 150 -6.40 -12.19 18.25
C VAL A 150 -6.42 -13.67 18.61
N ASP A 151 -7.57 -14.16 19.07
CA ASP A 151 -7.77 -15.55 19.49
C ASP A 151 -8.01 -16.49 18.29
N HIS A 152 -8.16 -15.93 17.08
CA HIS A 152 -8.35 -16.69 15.85
C HIS A 152 -7.12 -16.64 14.93
N LYS A 153 -6.90 -17.70 14.15
CA LYS A 153 -5.80 -17.75 13.16
C LYS A 153 -6.28 -17.44 11.75
N ARG A 154 -6.75 -16.23 11.51
CA ARG A 154 -7.31 -15.79 10.22
C ARG A 154 -6.96 -14.35 9.88
N VAL A 155 -6.59 -14.11 8.63
CA VAL A 155 -6.37 -12.78 8.05
C VAL A 155 -7.15 -12.64 6.74
N ILE A 156 -7.70 -11.46 6.50
CA ILE A 156 -8.46 -11.14 5.29
C ILE A 156 -7.56 -10.36 4.34
N VAL A 157 -7.25 -10.95 3.19
CA VAL A 157 -6.40 -10.34 2.17
C VAL A 157 -7.27 -9.84 1.01
N PRO A 158 -7.02 -8.65 0.43
CA PRO A 158 -7.79 -8.16 -0.69
C PRO A 158 -7.70 -9.10 -1.90
N GLN A 159 -8.78 -9.19 -2.70
CA GLN A 159 -8.83 -10.12 -3.83
C GLN A 159 -7.68 -9.92 -4.84
N LEU A 160 -7.28 -8.67 -5.08
CA LEU A 160 -6.19 -8.32 -6.01
C LEU A 160 -4.78 -8.59 -5.45
N GLY A 161 -4.67 -8.99 -4.19
CA GLY A 161 -3.41 -9.45 -3.58
C GLY A 161 -3.10 -10.94 -3.86
N ALA A 162 -4.05 -11.68 -4.45
CA ALA A 162 -3.94 -13.13 -4.63
C ALA A 162 -2.77 -13.57 -5.54
N THR A 163 -2.27 -12.69 -6.40
CA THR A 163 -1.11 -12.99 -7.26
C THR A 163 0.22 -12.97 -6.50
N GLY A 164 0.31 -12.24 -5.38
CA GLY A 164 1.51 -12.17 -4.55
C GLY A 164 1.46 -13.03 -3.28
N VAL A 165 0.26 -13.38 -2.82
CA VAL A 165 0.04 -14.14 -1.58
C VAL A 165 -0.41 -15.57 -1.87
N ALA A 166 0.38 -16.55 -1.44
CA ALA A 166 0.06 -17.96 -1.51
C ALA A 166 -0.54 -18.42 -0.18
N ALA A 167 -1.87 -18.49 -0.11
CA ALA A 167 -2.63 -18.82 1.11
C ALA A 167 -2.14 -20.10 1.83
N ARG A 168 -1.76 -21.14 1.08
CA ARG A 168 -1.26 -22.40 1.63
C ARG A 168 0.09 -22.23 2.33
N THR A 169 0.98 -21.44 1.73
CA THR A 169 2.30 -21.14 2.28
C THR A 169 2.19 -20.26 3.51
N VAL A 170 1.33 -19.23 3.49
CA VAL A 170 1.04 -18.41 4.68
C VAL A 170 0.56 -19.29 5.84
N LYS A 171 -0.37 -20.22 5.60
CA LYS A 171 -0.85 -21.14 6.64
C LYS A 171 0.27 -22.03 7.17
N LYS A 172 1.14 -22.54 6.29
CA LYS A 172 2.27 -23.39 6.67
C LYS A 172 3.29 -22.63 7.56
N GLU A 173 3.60 -21.39 7.23
CA GLU A 173 4.70 -20.65 7.86
C GLU A 173 4.29 -19.77 9.05
N SER A 174 3.02 -19.36 9.12
CA SER A 174 2.49 -18.50 10.18
C SER A 174 1.37 -19.15 11.00
N GLY A 175 0.76 -20.24 10.52
CA GLY A 175 -0.44 -20.83 11.10
C GLY A 175 -1.73 -20.06 10.77
N PHE A 176 -1.66 -18.85 10.22
CA PHE A 176 -2.84 -18.05 9.86
C PHE A 176 -3.43 -18.50 8.53
N ARG A 177 -4.75 -18.66 8.50
CA ARG A 177 -5.50 -18.90 7.26
C ARG A 177 -5.79 -17.58 6.56
N VAL A 178 -5.42 -17.49 5.29
CA VAL A 178 -5.82 -16.38 4.42
C VAL A 178 -7.25 -16.60 3.93
N VAL A 179 -8.10 -15.59 4.08
CA VAL A 179 -9.39 -15.47 3.41
C VAL A 179 -9.30 -14.32 2.42
N TYR A 180 -9.67 -14.58 1.16
CA TYR A 180 -9.72 -13.51 0.16
C TYR A 180 -11.02 -12.71 0.32
N GLY A 181 -10.86 -11.45 0.69
CA GLY A 181 -11.93 -10.46 0.77
C GLY A 181 -12.31 -9.90 -0.61
N PRO A 182 -13.11 -8.82 -0.64
CA PRO A 182 -13.54 -8.20 -1.88
C PRO A 182 -12.41 -7.48 -2.63
N VAL A 183 -12.68 -7.12 -3.89
CA VAL A 183 -11.83 -6.24 -4.71
C VAL A 183 -11.88 -4.80 -4.18
N ARG A 184 -13.06 -4.32 -3.79
CA ARG A 184 -13.28 -2.94 -3.34
C ARG A 184 -13.48 -2.92 -1.83
N ALA A 185 -12.86 -1.94 -1.16
CA ALA A 185 -12.98 -1.78 0.29
C ALA A 185 -14.43 -1.50 0.74
N LYS A 186 -15.21 -0.79 -0.07
CA LYS A 186 -16.63 -0.50 0.22
C LYS A 186 -17.52 -1.73 0.39
N ASP A 187 -17.08 -2.88 -0.12
CA ASP A 187 -17.83 -4.12 -0.04
C ASP A 187 -17.48 -4.92 1.24
N ILE A 188 -16.53 -4.43 2.07
CA ILE A 188 -16.08 -5.09 3.30
C ILE A 188 -17.21 -5.27 4.33
N PRO A 189 -18.05 -4.26 4.63
CA PRO A 189 -19.14 -4.43 5.60
C PRO A 189 -20.06 -5.60 5.21
N ALA A 190 -20.57 -5.60 3.97
CA ALA A 190 -21.42 -6.66 3.44
C ALA A 190 -20.71 -8.03 3.38
N PHE A 191 -19.41 -8.04 3.09
CA PHE A 191 -18.60 -9.27 3.12
C PHE A 191 -18.50 -9.87 4.52
N LEU A 192 -18.32 -9.04 5.56
CA LEU A 192 -18.23 -9.49 6.95
C LEU A 192 -19.58 -10.01 7.45
N GLU A 193 -20.68 -9.33 7.13
CA GLU A 193 -22.05 -9.77 7.41
C GLU A 193 -22.37 -11.12 6.72
N ASN A 194 -21.88 -11.31 5.49
CA ASN A 194 -22.05 -12.56 4.74
C ASN A 194 -21.03 -13.65 5.14
N ASN A 195 -20.73 -13.79 6.44
CA ASN A 195 -19.85 -14.82 6.97
C ASN A 195 -18.47 -14.90 6.29
N ARG A 196 -17.91 -13.76 5.87
CA ARG A 196 -16.63 -13.67 5.13
C ARG A 196 -16.66 -14.42 3.79
N LYS A 197 -17.80 -14.43 3.10
CA LYS A 197 -17.94 -14.98 1.75
C LYS A 197 -18.11 -13.85 0.75
N ALA A 198 -17.13 -13.71 -0.15
CA ALA A 198 -17.18 -12.72 -1.22
C ALA A 198 -18.06 -13.22 -2.38
N ASP A 199 -19.11 -12.47 -2.69
CA ASP A 199 -20.01 -12.72 -3.81
C ASP A 199 -19.32 -12.49 -5.16
N LYS A 200 -19.91 -13.00 -6.24
CA LYS A 200 -19.37 -12.85 -7.60
C LYS A 200 -19.11 -11.38 -7.95
N LYS A 201 -20.02 -10.46 -7.59
CA LYS A 201 -19.86 -9.01 -7.84
C LYS A 201 -18.66 -8.41 -7.10
N MET A 202 -18.39 -8.87 -5.87
CA MET A 202 -17.27 -8.40 -5.05
C MET A 202 -15.91 -8.86 -5.57
N ARG A 203 -15.88 -9.91 -6.40
CA ARG A 203 -14.66 -10.50 -6.98
C ARG A 203 -14.29 -9.93 -8.36
N MET A 204 -15.13 -9.09 -8.95
CA MET A 204 -14.96 -8.60 -10.32
C MET A 204 -14.61 -7.11 -10.38
N VAL A 205 -13.69 -6.76 -11.26
CA VAL A 205 -13.46 -5.39 -11.73
C VAL A 205 -14.32 -5.18 -12.98
N THR A 206 -15.10 -4.10 -13.02
CA THR A 206 -16.07 -3.86 -14.10
C THR A 206 -15.50 -3.06 -15.27
N PHE A 207 -14.31 -2.46 -15.13
CA PHE A 207 -13.61 -1.67 -16.14
C PHE A 207 -14.50 -0.68 -16.92
N THR A 208 -15.50 -0.11 -16.24
CA THR A 208 -16.43 0.85 -16.83
C THR A 208 -15.70 2.13 -17.24
N PHE A 209 -16.30 2.93 -18.11
CA PHE A 209 -15.70 4.18 -18.57
C PHE A 209 -15.25 5.08 -17.41
N MET A 210 -16.09 5.24 -16.38
CA MET A 210 -15.78 6.05 -15.19
C MET A 210 -14.63 5.48 -14.35
N GLU A 211 -14.52 4.14 -14.26
CA GLU A 211 -13.41 3.50 -13.54
C GLU A 211 -12.07 3.70 -14.23
N ARG A 212 -12.08 3.77 -15.57
CA ARG A 212 -10.87 4.06 -16.36
C ARG A 212 -10.51 5.53 -16.31
N LEU A 213 -11.50 6.42 -16.42
CA LEU A 213 -11.31 7.88 -16.39
C LEU A 213 -10.66 8.37 -15.08
N ILE A 214 -10.91 7.65 -13.99
CA ILE A 214 -10.29 7.88 -12.68
C ILE A 214 -8.75 7.90 -12.73
N LEU A 215 -8.12 7.19 -13.68
CA LEU A 215 -6.68 7.10 -13.84
C LEU A 215 -6.09 8.22 -14.72
N THR A 216 -6.91 8.86 -15.55
CA THR A 216 -6.49 9.88 -16.52
C THR A 216 -5.70 11.05 -15.90
N PRO A 217 -6.03 11.59 -14.70
CA PRO A 217 -5.27 12.70 -14.14
C PRO A 217 -3.78 12.39 -13.88
N VAL A 218 -3.48 11.19 -13.36
CA VAL A 218 -2.08 10.80 -13.13
C VAL A 218 -1.35 10.52 -14.44
N GLU A 219 -2.03 9.90 -15.42
CA GLU A 219 -1.47 9.66 -16.75
C GLU A 219 -1.13 10.97 -17.44
N PHE A 220 -2.04 11.94 -17.40
CA PHE A 220 -1.81 13.28 -17.96
C PHE A 220 -0.61 13.98 -17.31
N ASN A 221 -0.51 13.94 -15.98
CA ASN A 221 0.62 14.54 -15.27
C ASN A 221 1.96 13.82 -15.58
N MET A 222 1.94 12.51 -15.85
CA MET A 222 3.13 11.78 -16.28
C MET A 222 3.55 12.12 -17.71
N VAL A 223 2.61 12.45 -18.59
CA VAL A 223 2.86 12.74 -20.02
C VAL A 223 3.17 14.22 -20.27
N ILE A 224 2.60 15.15 -19.51
CA ILE A 224 2.73 16.59 -19.80
C ILE A 224 4.18 17.10 -19.73
N LYS A 225 4.97 16.63 -18.74
CA LYS A 225 6.38 17.04 -18.60
C LYS A 225 7.25 16.59 -19.79
N PRO A 226 7.30 15.30 -20.15
CA PRO A 226 8.06 14.87 -21.32
C PRO A 226 7.50 15.47 -22.61
N ALA A 227 6.18 15.66 -22.72
CA ALA A 227 5.58 16.33 -23.88
C ALA A 227 6.07 17.78 -24.01
N LEU A 228 6.07 18.57 -22.93
CA LEU A 228 6.58 19.95 -22.96
C LEU A 228 8.07 20.02 -23.30
N ILE A 229 8.88 19.12 -22.75
CA ILE A 229 10.31 19.03 -23.08
C ILE A 229 10.48 18.69 -24.56
N ALA A 230 9.74 17.70 -25.07
CA ALA A 230 9.77 17.32 -26.47
C ALA A 230 9.32 18.47 -27.37
N SER A 231 8.25 19.19 -27.02
CA SER A 231 7.79 20.37 -27.75
C SER A 231 8.85 21.45 -27.82
N VAL A 232 9.53 21.77 -26.70
CA VAL A 232 10.63 22.75 -26.70
C VAL A 232 11.80 22.28 -27.58
N VAL A 233 12.18 21.01 -27.50
CA VAL A 233 13.25 20.43 -28.33
C VAL A 233 12.87 20.50 -29.82
N LEU A 234 11.64 20.16 -30.18
CA LEU A 234 11.16 20.22 -31.56
C LEU A 234 11.10 21.66 -32.08
N ILE A 235 10.66 22.63 -31.26
CA ILE A 235 10.68 24.06 -31.61
C ILE A 235 12.12 24.50 -31.88
N LEU A 236 13.08 24.15 -31.01
CA LEU A 236 14.48 24.46 -31.22
C LEU A 236 15.03 23.79 -32.49
N LEU A 237 14.75 22.51 -32.72
CA LEU A 237 15.17 21.80 -33.93
C LEU A 237 14.60 22.43 -35.21
N SER A 238 13.37 22.94 -35.17
CA SER A 238 12.74 23.62 -36.32
C SER A 238 13.44 24.94 -36.71
N GLY A 239 14.26 25.49 -35.81
CA GLY A 239 15.11 26.66 -36.05
C GLY A 239 16.34 26.39 -36.90
N PHE A 240 16.76 25.14 -37.07
CA PHE A 240 17.89 24.77 -37.92
C PHE A 240 17.51 24.84 -39.41
N GLY A 241 18.37 25.45 -40.22
CA GLY A 241 18.14 25.68 -41.65
C GLY A 241 19.40 26.14 -42.38
N PRO A 242 19.29 26.62 -43.64
CA PRO A 242 20.44 26.93 -44.50
C PRO A 242 21.42 27.97 -43.91
N GLY A 243 20.95 28.81 -42.98
CA GLY A 243 21.76 29.81 -42.26
C GLY A 243 22.20 29.40 -40.85
N ILE A 244 22.34 28.10 -40.58
CA ILE A 244 22.68 27.50 -39.27
C ILE A 244 21.48 27.50 -38.29
N PHE A 245 21.08 28.64 -37.72
CA PHE A 245 19.95 28.72 -36.78
C PHE A 245 19.21 30.06 -36.84
N SER A 246 17.87 30.04 -36.84
CA SER A 246 17.02 31.24 -36.79
C SER A 246 15.89 31.10 -35.78
N PHE A 247 15.87 31.99 -34.78
CA PHE A 247 14.79 32.07 -33.78
C PHE A 247 13.44 32.42 -34.41
N SER A 248 13.42 33.27 -35.44
CA SER A 248 12.20 33.61 -36.16
C SER A 248 11.63 32.40 -36.92
N SER A 249 12.51 31.56 -37.48
CA SER A 249 12.11 30.32 -38.16
C SER A 249 11.64 29.26 -37.17
N ALA A 250 12.29 29.16 -36.00
CA ALA A 250 11.90 28.26 -34.93
C ALA A 250 10.48 28.55 -34.41
N PHE A 251 10.18 29.82 -34.16
CA PHE A 251 8.86 30.22 -33.67
C PHE A 251 7.79 30.16 -34.77
N GLY A 252 8.14 30.56 -36.00
CA GLY A 252 7.21 30.54 -37.13
C GLY A 252 6.85 29.14 -37.65
N ARG A 253 7.74 28.16 -37.52
CA ARG A 253 7.49 26.75 -37.92
C ARG A 253 7.02 25.88 -36.76
N GLY A 254 7.40 26.21 -35.53
CA GLY A 254 7.11 25.42 -34.34
C GLY A 254 5.75 25.68 -33.67
N LEU A 255 5.05 26.76 -34.03
CA LEU A 255 3.73 27.13 -33.47
C LEU A 255 2.54 26.92 -34.43
N VAL A 256 2.78 26.41 -35.64
CA VAL A 256 1.74 26.09 -36.64
C VAL A 256 1.26 24.66 -36.48
#